data_AF-A0A7X3NXE9-F1
#
_entry.id   AF-A0A7X3NXE9-F1
#
_cell.length_a   1.000
_cell.length_b   1.000
_cell.length_c   1.000
_cell.angle_alpha   90.00
_cell.angle_beta   90.00
_cell.angle_gamma   90.00
#
_symmetry.space_group_name_H-M   'P 1'
#
loop_
_entity.id
_entity.type
_entity.pdbx_description
1 polymer ?
#
loop_
_entity_poly.entity_id
_entity_poly.type
_entity_poly.pdbx_seq_one_letter_code
_entity_poly.pdbx_strand_id
1 'polypeptide(L)'
;MTNTPEKQPRYNGIPKQVSRKDFNRYILPHLKKRFKGPEPKLSFYKIFNYILYVLHTGIQWNQLRTRRNEIHWSNVYKWQNRWSKDGSYEKLFEASVLHLLETDQLDATCLHGDGSNTVVKKGVMA
;
A
#
# COMPACT_ATOMS: atom_id res chain seq x y z
N MET A 1 18.71 -7.84 26.06
CA MET A 1 18.49 -6.76 25.07
C MET A 1 19.13 -7.22 23.76
N THR A 2 18.35 -7.76 22.82
CA THR A 2 18.90 -8.26 21.55
C THR A 2 18.89 -7.15 20.52
N ASN A 3 20.08 -6.64 20.18
CA ASN A 3 20.30 -5.73 19.04
C ASN A 3 19.92 -6.47 17.76
N THR A 4 18.77 -6.11 17.17
CA THR A 4 18.43 -6.52 15.81
C THR A 4 19.25 -5.64 14.88
N PRO A 5 20.10 -6.19 13.99
CA PRO A 5 20.89 -5.37 13.08
C PRO A 5 19.98 -4.56 12.16
N GLU A 6 20.18 -3.25 12.15
CA GLU A 6 19.46 -2.33 11.27
C GLU A 6 19.82 -2.64 9.81
N LYS A 7 18.81 -2.99 9.02
CA LYS A 7 18.98 -3.34 7.61
C LYS A 7 19.18 -2.07 6.80
N GLN A 8 20.29 -1.98 6.06
CA GLN A 8 20.56 -0.86 5.16
C GLN A 8 19.41 -0.65 4.17
N PRO A 9 18.93 0.59 3.98
CA PRO A 9 17.82 0.88 3.08
C PRO A 9 18.22 0.61 1.63
N ARG A 10 17.38 -0.17 0.92
CA ARG A 10 17.62 -0.57 -0.47
C ARG A 10 16.70 0.24 -1.37
N TYR A 11 17.23 1.32 -1.95
CA TYR A 11 16.46 2.27 -2.76
C TYR A 11 16.17 1.78 -4.19
N ASN A 12 16.87 0.74 -4.66
CA ASN A 12 16.80 0.28 -6.06
C ASN A 12 15.60 -0.63 -6.37
N GLY A 13 14.59 -0.72 -5.50
CA GLY A 13 13.43 -1.57 -5.75
C GLY A 13 12.28 -1.30 -4.80
N ILE A 14 11.06 -1.34 -5.35
CA ILE A 14 9.83 -1.19 -4.57
C ILE A 14 9.70 -2.39 -3.62
N PRO A 15 9.46 -2.15 -2.31
CA PRO A 15 9.24 -3.22 -1.36
C PRO A 15 8.03 -4.08 -1.75
N LYS A 16 8.27 -5.37 -2.00
CA LYS A 16 7.21 -6.33 -2.41
C LYS A 16 6.42 -6.88 -1.22
N GLN A 17 6.94 -6.70 -0.02
CA GLN A 17 6.39 -7.19 1.25
C GLN A 17 6.74 -6.19 2.35
N VAL A 18 5.86 -6.13 3.36
CA VAL A 18 6.06 -5.30 4.55
C VAL A 18 6.27 -6.21 5.76
N SER A 19 7.14 -5.80 6.70
CA SER A 19 7.32 -6.54 7.96
C SER A 19 6.10 -6.38 8.85
N ARG A 20 5.85 -7.32 9.77
CA ARG A 20 4.69 -7.20 10.67
C ARG A 20 4.80 -6.00 11.61
N LYS A 21 6.02 -5.64 12.01
CA LYS A 21 6.30 -4.47 12.85
C LYS A 21 5.94 -3.18 12.11
N ASP A 22 6.42 -3.02 10.89
CA ASP A 22 6.19 -1.82 10.09
C ASP A 22 4.72 -1.71 9.68
N PHE A 23 4.08 -2.83 9.33
CA PHE A 23 2.65 -2.86 9.04
C PHE A 23 1.84 -2.38 10.24
N ASN A 24 2.13 -2.87 11.44
CA ASN A 24 1.39 -2.47 12.64
C ASN A 24 1.62 -0.98 12.99
N ARG A 25 2.82 -0.46 12.74
CA ARG A 25 3.19 0.92 13.05
C ARG A 25 2.65 1.92 12.04
N TYR A 26 2.86 1.67 10.76
CA TYR A 26 2.65 2.66 9.69
C TYR A 26 1.40 2.42 8.87
N ILE A 27 0.85 1.21 8.85
CA ILE A 27 -0.23 0.85 7.91
C ILE A 27 -1.55 0.61 8.65
N LEU A 28 -1.54 -0.29 9.63
CA LEU A 28 -2.72 -0.70 10.37
C LEU A 28 -3.55 0.45 10.98
N PRO A 29 -2.97 1.55 11.49
CA PRO A 29 -3.75 2.66 12.05
C PRO A 29 -4.65 3.36 11.03
N HIS A 30 -4.25 3.36 9.75
CA HIS A 30 -4.95 4.07 8.68
C HIS A 30 -5.95 3.17 7.94
N LEU A 31 -5.87 1.85 8.14
CA LEU A 31 -6.80 0.91 7.53
C LEU A 31 -8.12 0.84 8.30
N LYS A 32 -9.22 1.08 7.59
CA LYS A 32 -10.56 0.94 8.18
C LYS A 32 -10.86 -0.52 8.53
N LYS A 33 -11.23 -0.73 9.79
CA LYS A 33 -11.68 -2.03 10.31
C LYS A 33 -13.21 -2.14 10.21
N ARG A 34 -13.72 -3.38 10.22
CA ARG A 34 -15.17 -3.59 10.32
C ARG A 34 -15.63 -3.14 11.69
N PHE A 35 -16.65 -2.29 11.72
CA PHE A 35 -17.30 -1.85 12.96
C PHE A 35 -18.22 -2.95 13.53
N LYS A 36 -18.80 -3.80 12.67
CA LYS A 36 -19.70 -4.90 13.05
C LYS A 36 -19.30 -6.23 12.43
N GLY A 37 -19.50 -7.30 13.18
CA GLY A 37 -19.34 -8.70 12.76
C GLY A 37 -18.07 -9.36 13.30
N PRO A 38 -17.90 -10.66 13.03
CA PRO A 38 -16.76 -11.43 13.51
C PRO A 38 -15.45 -10.91 12.90
N GLU A 39 -14.39 -11.02 13.69
CA GLU A 39 -13.05 -10.71 13.21
C GLU A 39 -12.68 -11.60 12.03
N PRO A 40 -11.93 -11.07 11.05
CA PRO A 40 -11.44 -11.89 9.95
C PRO A 40 -10.51 -12.99 10.50
N LYS A 41 -10.74 -14.22 10.05
CA LYS A 41 -9.88 -15.38 10.37
C LYS A 41 -8.41 -15.15 10.04
N LEU A 42 -8.14 -14.24 9.10
CA LEU A 42 -6.81 -13.87 8.65
C LEU A 42 -6.47 -12.45 9.09
N SER A 43 -5.26 -12.28 9.65
CA SER A 43 -4.76 -10.96 10.03
C SER A 43 -4.71 -9.99 8.84
N PHE A 44 -5.01 -8.72 9.06
CA PHE A 44 -4.87 -7.67 8.04
C PHE A 44 -3.46 -7.59 7.45
N TYR A 45 -2.44 -7.87 8.26
CA TYR A 45 -1.05 -7.99 7.80
C TYR A 45 -0.88 -8.93 6.60
N LYS A 46 -1.43 -10.15 6.69
CA LYS A 46 -1.35 -11.14 5.61
C LYS A 46 -2.17 -10.72 4.41
N ILE A 47 -3.38 -10.21 4.63
CA ILE A 47 -4.27 -9.72 3.57
C ILE A 47 -3.56 -8.61 2.79
N PHE A 48 -2.96 -7.66 3.48
CA PHE A 48 -2.23 -6.55 2.86
C PHE A 48 -1.02 -7.02 2.05
N ASN A 49 -0.25 -7.99 2.55
CA ASN A 49 0.86 -8.56 1.78
C ASN A 49 0.39 -9.34 0.53
N TYR A 50 -0.77 -10.00 0.56
CA TYR A 50 -1.35 -10.58 -0.66
C TYR A 50 -1.75 -9.51 -1.67
N ILE A 51 -2.30 -8.39 -1.21
CA ILE A 51 -2.62 -7.25 -2.08
C ILE A 51 -1.34 -6.68 -2.69
N LEU A 52 -0.30 -6.43 -1.89
CA LEU A 52 1.00 -5.98 -2.38
C LEU A 52 1.60 -6.95 -3.41
N TYR A 53 1.48 -8.25 -3.17
CA TYR A 53 1.95 -9.25 -4.12
C TYR A 53 1.23 -9.13 -5.48
N VAL A 54 -0.10 -8.98 -5.48
CA VAL A 54 -0.88 -8.77 -6.71
C VAL A 54 -0.47 -7.47 -7.40
N LEU A 55 -0.33 -6.37 -6.66
CA LEU A 55 0.07 -5.07 -7.22
C LEU A 55 1.49 -5.09 -7.79
N HIS A 56 2.42 -5.76 -7.11
CA HIS A 56 3.82 -5.89 -7.54
C HIS A 56 3.96 -6.77 -8.79
N THR A 57 3.18 -7.85 -8.89
CA THR A 57 3.30 -8.83 -9.98
C THR A 57 2.36 -8.57 -11.15
N GLY A 58 1.29 -7.80 -10.96
CA GLY A 58 0.27 -7.57 -11.99
C GLY A 58 -0.60 -8.79 -12.31
N ILE A 59 -0.55 -9.86 -11.49
CA ILE A 59 -1.34 -11.06 -11.74
C ILE A 59 -2.85 -10.80 -11.62
N GLN A 60 -3.64 -11.60 -12.32
CA GLN A 60 -5.09 -11.56 -12.16
C GLN A 60 -5.48 -12.06 -10.75
N TRP A 61 -6.52 -11.45 -10.17
CA TRP A 61 -6.98 -11.79 -8.81
C TRP A 61 -7.37 -13.28 -8.67
N ASN A 62 -8.04 -13.86 -9.67
CA ASN A 62 -8.43 -15.27 -9.69
C ASN A 62 -7.23 -16.24 -9.68
N GLN A 63 -6.05 -15.79 -10.11
CA GLN A 63 -4.81 -16.56 -10.12
C GLN A 63 -4.02 -16.45 -8.81
N LEU A 64 -4.45 -15.58 -7.89
CA LEU A 64 -3.79 -15.42 -6.59
C LEU A 64 -3.86 -16.72 -5.79
N ARG A 65 -2.70 -17.37 -5.64
CA ARG A 65 -2.52 -18.53 -4.76
C ARG A 65 -2.17 -18.08 -3.36
N THR A 66 -3.06 -18.35 -2.41
CA THR A 66 -2.83 -18.04 -0.99
C THR A 66 -2.13 -19.20 -0.31
N ARG A 67 -1.37 -18.91 0.74
CA ARG A 67 -0.62 -19.93 1.47
C ARG A 67 -1.59 -20.94 2.09
N ARG A 68 -1.47 -22.20 1.68
CA ARG A 68 -2.33 -23.31 2.16
C ARG A 68 -3.83 -23.04 2.00
N ASN A 69 -4.22 -22.25 0.99
CA ASN A 69 -5.62 -21.87 0.74
C ASN A 69 -6.32 -21.25 1.97
N GLU A 70 -5.57 -20.52 2.81
CA GLU A 70 -6.09 -19.92 4.05
C GLU A 70 -7.16 -18.85 3.79
N ILE A 71 -7.21 -18.28 2.58
CA ILE A 71 -8.23 -17.33 2.16
C ILE A 71 -8.46 -17.43 0.65
N HIS A 72 -9.73 -17.35 0.23
CA HIS A 72 -10.08 -17.30 -1.19
C HIS A 72 -9.73 -15.92 -1.78
N TRP A 73 -9.23 -15.87 -3.02
CA TRP A 73 -8.80 -14.63 -3.67
C TRP A 73 -9.86 -13.53 -3.67
N SER A 74 -11.14 -13.91 -3.81
CA SER A 74 -12.24 -12.94 -3.85
C SER A 74 -12.40 -12.18 -2.53
N ASN A 75 -12.03 -12.80 -1.41
CA ASN A 75 -12.03 -12.12 -0.12
C ASN A 75 -10.85 -11.14 0.00
N VAL A 76 -9.68 -11.46 -0.58
CA VAL A 76 -8.55 -10.52 -0.66
C VAL A 76 -8.96 -9.30 -1.49
N TYR A 77 -9.57 -9.51 -2.66
CA TYR A 77 -10.09 -8.43 -3.50
C TYR A 77 -11.15 -7.59 -2.77
N LYS A 78 -12.09 -8.21 -2.05
CA LYS A 78 -13.10 -7.47 -1.25
C LYS A 78 -12.46 -6.53 -0.23
N TRP A 79 -11.36 -6.93 0.41
CA TRP A 79 -10.61 -6.06 1.32
C TRP A 79 -9.89 -4.94 0.58
N GLN A 80 -9.22 -5.26 -0.53
CA GLN A 80 -8.57 -4.25 -1.37
C GLN A 80 -9.58 -3.18 -1.83
N ASN A 81 -10.72 -3.61 -2.37
CA ASN A 81 -11.76 -2.73 -2.89
C ASN A 81 -12.42 -1.91 -1.77
N ARG A 82 -12.54 -2.48 -0.57
CA ARG A 82 -13.01 -1.74 0.60
C ARG A 82 -12.07 -0.60 0.96
N TRP A 83 -10.78 -0.90 1.16
CA TRP A 83 -9.77 0.09 1.53
C TRP A 83 -9.54 1.14 0.43
N SER A 84 -9.78 0.76 -0.83
CA SER A 84 -9.76 1.70 -1.95
C SER A 84 -10.93 2.68 -1.95
N LYS A 85 -12.10 2.28 -1.42
CA LYS A 85 -13.34 3.09 -1.48
C LYS A 85 -13.59 3.92 -0.23
N ASP A 86 -12.97 3.56 0.89
CA ASP A 86 -13.22 4.21 2.19
C ASP A 86 -12.15 5.24 2.58
N GLY A 87 -11.24 5.57 1.66
CA GLY A 87 -10.15 6.52 1.85
C GLY A 87 -8.98 5.96 2.69
N SER A 88 -8.95 4.66 3.00
CA SER A 88 -7.85 4.08 3.79
C SER A 88 -6.49 4.29 3.11
N TYR A 89 -6.42 4.15 1.78
CA TYR A 89 -5.16 4.36 1.05
C TYR A 89 -4.76 5.84 0.96
N GLU A 90 -5.72 6.75 0.85
CA GLU A 90 -5.46 8.19 0.85
C GLU A 90 -4.85 8.62 2.19
N LYS A 91 -5.48 8.20 3.29
CA LYS A 91 -4.96 8.46 4.65
C LYS A 91 -3.60 7.83 4.89
N LEU A 92 -3.39 6.61 4.37
CA LEU A 92 -2.10 5.93 4.45
C LEU A 92 -1.02 6.70 3.69
N PHE A 93 -1.35 7.19 2.50
CA PHE A 93 -0.44 7.99 1.69
C PHE A 93 -0.10 9.32 2.36
N GLU A 94 -1.11 10.08 2.82
CA GLU A 94 -0.91 11.33 3.57
C GLU A 94 -0.01 11.12 4.79
N ALA A 95 -0.31 10.10 5.61
CA ALA A 95 0.50 9.78 6.78
C ALA A 95 1.95 9.41 6.41
N SER A 96 2.16 8.74 5.27
CA SER A 96 3.50 8.42 4.80
C SER A 96 4.28 9.66 4.36
N VAL A 97 3.64 10.61 3.67
CA VAL A 97 4.25 11.89 3.26
C VAL A 97 4.60 12.72 4.49
N LEU A 98 3.69 12.84 5.46
CA LEU A 98 3.94 13.53 6.72
C LEU A 98 5.10 12.89 7.49
N HIS A 99 5.15 11.56 7.56
CA HIS A 99 6.25 10.85 8.21
C HIS A 99 7.61 11.14 7.56
N LEU A 100 7.66 11.18 6.22
CA LEU A 100 8.89 11.49 5.49
C LEU A 100 9.32 12.95 5.69
N LEU A 101 8.36 13.87 5.77
CA LEU A 101 8.62 15.28 6.07
C LEU A 101 9.18 15.46 7.49
N GLU A 102 8.55 14.84 8.49
CA GLU A 102 8.98 14.90 9.91
C GLU A 102 10.36 14.27 10.14
N THR A 103 10.74 13.29 9.31
CA THR A 103 12.03 12.60 9.41
C THR A 103 13.12 13.19 8.51
N ASP A 104 12.86 14.33 7.87
CA ASP A 104 13.77 15.01 6.95
C ASP A 104 14.22 14.10 5.78
N GLN A 105 13.33 13.19 5.36
CA GLN A 105 13.52 12.27 4.24
C GLN A 105 12.79 12.74 2.97
N LEU A 106 12.10 13.88 3.03
CA LEU A 106 11.38 14.48 1.91
C LEU A 106 11.81 15.94 1.74
N ASP A 107 12.55 16.20 0.66
CA ASP A 107 12.88 17.57 0.27
C ASP A 107 11.68 18.22 -0.43
N ALA A 108 11.02 19.14 0.28
CA ALA A 108 9.87 19.89 -0.23
C ALA A 108 10.26 21.24 -0.88
N THR A 109 11.56 21.57 -0.95
CA THR A 109 12.02 22.87 -1.46
C THR A 109 11.92 22.98 -2.99
N CYS A 110 11.92 21.86 -3.70
CA CYS A 110 11.86 21.81 -5.16
C CYS A 110 10.66 20.98 -5.64
N LEU A 111 9.57 21.65 -5.99
CA LEU A 111 8.42 21.02 -6.65
C LEU A 111 8.60 21.10 -8.17
N HIS A 112 8.95 19.98 -8.81
CA HIS A 112 9.04 19.87 -10.26
C HIS A 112 7.62 19.86 -10.86
N GLY A 113 7.08 21.05 -11.14
CA GLY A 113 5.84 21.24 -11.89
C GLY A 113 6.07 21.14 -13.39
N ASP A 114 6.46 19.97 -13.88
CA ASP A 114 6.51 19.70 -15.32
C ASP A 114 5.10 19.33 -15.81
N GLY A 115 4.65 19.99 -16.87
CA GLY A 115 3.29 19.86 -17.43
C GLY A 115 3.04 18.60 -18.26
N SER A 116 3.91 17.60 -18.24
CA SER A 116 3.81 16.40 -19.09
C SER A 116 2.58 15.53 -18.80
N ASN A 117 1.89 15.75 -17.68
CA ASN A 117 0.61 15.11 -17.35
C ASN A 117 -0.64 15.93 -17.76
N THR A 118 -0.48 17.06 -18.45
CA THR A 118 -1.63 17.80 -19.00
C THR A 118 -2.03 17.19 -20.34
N VAL A 119 -3.27 16.69 -20.43
CA VAL A 119 -3.85 16.25 -21.71
C VAL A 119 -3.88 17.45 -22.66
N VAL A 120 -3.11 17.38 -23.75
CA VAL A 120 -3.16 18.39 -24.82
C VAL A 120 -4.55 18.39 -25.46
N LYS A 121 -5.33 19.46 -25.22
CA LYS A 121 -6.58 19.75 -25.93
C LYS A 121 -6.34 20.75 -27.06
N LYS A 122 -5.60 20.38 -28.12
CA LYS A 122 -5.70 21.09 -29.42
C LYS A 122 -4.95 20.36 -30.55
N GLY A 123 -5.69 19.52 -31.28
CA GLY A 123 -5.47 19.33 -32.71
C GLY A 123 -6.65 19.99 -33.42
N VAL A 124 -6.53 21.26 -33.80
CA VAL A 124 -7.44 21.85 -34.79
C VAL A 124 -6.96 21.29 -36.12
N MET A 125 -7.78 20.46 -36.77
CA MET A 125 -7.54 20.08 -38.16
C MET A 125 -7.78 21.33 -39.02
N ALA A 126 -6.73 21.77 -39.71
CA ALA A 126 -6.82 22.71 -40.82
C ALA A 126 -7.20 21.96 -42.10
#